data_AF-H1B5T3-F1
#
_entry.id   AF-H1B5T3-F1
#
_cell.length_a   1.000
_cell.length_b   1.000
_cell.length_c   1.000
_cell.angle_alpha   90.00
_cell.angle_beta   90.00
_cell.angle_gamma   90.00
#
_symmetry.space_group_name_H-M   'P 1'
#
loop_
_entity.id
_entity.type
_entity.pdbx_description
1 polymer ?
#
loop_
_entity_poly.entity_id
_entity_poly.type
_entity_poly.pdbx_seq_one_letter_code
_entity_poly.pdbx_strand_id
1 'polypeptide(L)'
;MRKNKLPDFMLLLEQFFTEYMPLSSGLSPNTVRSYKHSFRLLFQYVYQVKKKDAGEIVFQDLDFETIDSFLKWIEAERGCSVSTRNLRLSALTSFAAYAQNRNFEAATVFANAVRRVPVKKASIQPRITFSLDEVSVLLRLPDPEKRLGFRDQVLLNLMYASGARAQEICDLKVRDFLVEKNLYKLTITGKGNKTRRIVIAKPSGILLKRYLEETGRAGQLDAYIFSSQTHPQMTISCIEEIYKKYVALGKTEHPKMFLEKRYTPHTMRHTTATHMLEAGVPIMAIKNFLGHSSISTTERYAELSQGTVNRHIRDWNEKWFSHQKEPPANHKKNQLPDFLK
;
A
#
# COMPACT_ATOMS: atom_id res chain seq x y z
N MET A 1 10.15 -29.78 43.39
CA MET A 1 10.20 -28.62 42.48
C MET A 1 9.19 -28.85 41.36
N ARG A 2 8.01 -28.21 41.41
CA ARG A 2 7.02 -28.30 40.32
C ARG A 2 7.62 -27.59 39.10
N LYS A 3 7.87 -28.32 38.00
CA LYS A 3 8.13 -27.70 36.70
C LYS A 3 6.90 -26.84 36.38
N ASN A 4 7.06 -25.51 36.38
CA ASN A 4 6.00 -24.58 35.96
C ASN A 4 5.63 -24.93 34.52
N LYS A 5 4.53 -25.67 34.36
CA LYS A 5 3.96 -25.98 33.06
C LYS A 5 3.43 -24.64 32.54
N LEU A 6 3.96 -24.18 31.41
CA LEU A 6 3.45 -22.97 30.75
C LEU A 6 1.93 -23.08 30.61
N PRO A 7 1.18 -22.00 30.86
CA PRO A 7 -0.26 -22.00 30.62
C PRO A 7 -0.58 -22.46 29.21
N ASP A 8 -1.69 -23.18 29.03
CA ASP A 8 -2.14 -23.66 27.72
C ASP A 8 -2.21 -22.54 26.68
N PHE A 9 -2.57 -21.32 27.09
CA PHE A 9 -2.53 -20.13 26.26
C PHE A 9 -1.14 -19.87 25.65
N MET A 10 -0.08 -19.90 26.47
CA MET A 10 1.27 -19.61 26.01
C MET A 10 1.81 -20.69 25.09
N LEU A 11 1.52 -21.96 25.38
CA LEU A 11 1.90 -23.09 24.54
C LEU A 11 1.23 -23.01 23.16
N LEU A 12 -0.07 -22.74 23.13
CA LEU A 12 -0.80 -22.55 21.88
C LEU A 12 -0.30 -21.32 21.10
N LEU A 13 0.03 -20.23 21.80
CA LEU A 13 0.54 -19.02 21.16
C LEU A 13 1.93 -19.22 20.55
N GLU A 14 2.81 -19.97 21.22
CA GLU A 14 4.10 -20.35 20.67
C GLU A 14 3.93 -21.12 19.35
N GLN A 15 3.17 -22.23 19.39
CA GLN A 15 2.87 -23.06 18.21
C GLN A 15 2.19 -22.25 17.09
N PHE A 16 1.32 -21.29 17.46
CA PHE A 16 0.69 -20.41 16.49
C PHE A 16 1.73 -19.63 15.68
N PHE A 17 2.78 -19.13 16.33
CA PHE A 17 3.81 -18.31 15.69
C PHE A 17 4.95 -19.09 15.04
N THR A 18 5.31 -20.25 15.58
CA THR A 18 6.44 -21.06 15.10
C THR A 18 6.02 -22.05 14.01
N GLU A 19 4.81 -22.59 14.10
CA GLU A 19 4.34 -23.66 13.20
C GLU A 19 3.17 -23.20 12.33
N TYR A 20 2.06 -22.77 12.95
CA TYR A 20 0.82 -22.57 12.20
C TYR A 20 0.89 -21.40 11.23
N MET A 21 1.34 -20.22 11.67
CA MET A 21 1.42 -19.06 10.77
C MET A 21 2.43 -19.28 9.63
N PRO A 22 3.67 -19.75 9.88
CA PRO A 22 4.65 -19.90 8.82
C PRO A 22 4.42 -21.12 7.94
N LEU A 23 4.09 -22.28 8.52
CA LEU A 23 4.04 -23.57 7.82
C LEU A 23 2.63 -23.90 7.32
N SER A 24 1.63 -23.86 8.22
CA SER A 24 0.27 -24.27 7.85
C SER A 24 -0.50 -23.21 7.05
N SER A 25 -0.35 -21.94 7.43
CA SER A 25 -1.07 -20.80 6.81
C SER A 25 -0.25 -20.08 5.73
N GLY A 26 1.06 -20.38 5.61
CA GLY A 26 1.95 -19.78 4.62
C GLY A 26 2.04 -18.25 4.71
N LEU A 27 1.88 -17.67 5.91
CA LEU A 27 1.85 -16.22 6.08
C LEU A 27 3.26 -15.62 5.99
N SER A 28 3.37 -14.45 5.36
CA SER A 28 4.66 -13.78 5.20
C SER A 28 5.33 -13.45 6.54
N PRO A 29 6.67 -13.41 6.61
CA PRO A 29 7.41 -13.05 7.83
C PRO A 29 6.99 -11.69 8.42
N ASN A 30 6.60 -10.74 7.56
CA ASN A 30 6.11 -9.43 7.99
C ASN A 30 4.73 -9.53 8.67
N THR A 31 3.84 -10.40 8.19
CA THR A 31 2.57 -10.68 8.85
C THR A 31 2.81 -11.29 10.24
N VAL A 32 3.69 -12.29 10.33
CA VAL A 32 4.08 -12.92 11.61
C VAL A 32 4.63 -11.87 12.58
N ARG A 33 5.55 -11.02 12.13
CA ARG A 33 6.12 -9.94 12.95
C ARG A 33 5.06 -8.96 13.46
N SER A 34 4.12 -8.56 12.60
CA SER A 34 3.02 -7.67 12.98
C SER A 34 2.10 -8.32 14.02
N TYR A 35 1.80 -9.61 13.88
CA TYR A 35 0.97 -10.33 14.83
C TYR A 35 1.70 -10.50 16.17
N LYS A 36 2.99 -10.90 16.17
CA LYS A 36 3.82 -10.95 17.39
C LYS A 36 3.83 -9.61 18.12
N HIS A 37 3.96 -8.50 17.40
CA HIS A 37 3.90 -7.17 18.00
C HIS A 37 2.53 -6.86 18.62
N SER A 38 1.45 -7.35 18.03
CA SER A 38 0.09 -7.21 18.57
C SER A 38 -0.05 -7.89 19.94
N PHE A 39 0.49 -9.09 20.08
CA PHE A 39 0.49 -9.81 21.36
C PHE A 39 1.43 -9.19 22.40
N ARG A 40 2.61 -8.69 21.99
CA ARG A 40 3.50 -7.94 22.90
C ARG A 40 2.80 -6.73 23.52
N LEU A 41 2.01 -6.00 22.73
CA LEU A 41 1.23 -4.87 23.23
C LEU A 41 0.09 -5.32 24.14
N LEU A 42 -0.59 -6.43 23.82
CA LEU A 42 -1.60 -7.01 24.70
C LEU A 42 -1.00 -7.39 26.06
N PHE A 43 0.16 -8.04 26.07
CA PHE A 43 0.84 -8.43 27.32
C PHE A 43 1.28 -7.22 28.13
N GLN A 44 1.79 -6.18 27.47
CA GLN A 44 2.11 -4.93 28.12
C GLN A 44 0.87 -4.33 28.81
N TYR A 45 -0.28 -4.32 28.12
CA TYR A 45 -1.53 -3.81 28.66
C TYR A 45 -2.05 -4.65 29.84
N VAL A 46 -2.06 -5.98 29.70
CA VAL A 46 -2.49 -6.90 30.77
C VAL A 46 -1.61 -6.73 32.01
N TYR A 47 -0.29 -6.57 31.84
CA TYR A 47 0.61 -6.28 32.94
C TYR A 47 0.28 -4.94 33.62
N GLN A 48 -0.01 -3.88 32.85
CA GLN A 48 -0.35 -2.57 33.42
C GLN A 48 -1.62 -2.60 34.26
N VAL A 49 -2.68 -3.25 33.77
CA VAL A 49 -4.02 -3.23 34.37
C VAL A 49 -4.23 -4.34 35.40
N LYS A 50 -3.75 -5.56 35.13
CA LYS A 50 -3.97 -6.75 35.99
C LYS A 50 -2.75 -7.16 36.80
N LYS A 51 -1.59 -6.50 36.62
CA LYS A 51 -0.30 -6.83 37.27
C LYS A 51 0.12 -8.30 37.07
N LYS A 52 -0.27 -8.87 35.93
CA LYS A 52 -0.01 -10.27 35.59
C LYS A 52 1.11 -10.38 34.57
N ASP A 53 2.11 -11.21 34.85
CA ASP A 53 3.22 -11.42 33.92
C ASP A 53 2.79 -12.23 32.70
N ALA A 54 3.49 -12.04 31.57
CA ALA A 54 3.12 -12.68 30.31
C ALA A 54 3.05 -14.22 30.41
N GLY A 55 3.92 -14.83 31.23
CA GLY A 55 3.95 -16.27 31.46
C GLY A 55 2.81 -16.82 32.31
N GLU A 56 2.01 -15.96 32.94
CA GLU A 56 0.89 -16.34 33.82
C GLU A 56 -0.47 -16.14 33.15
N ILE A 57 -0.51 -15.48 32.00
CA ILE A 57 -1.75 -15.18 31.27
C ILE A 57 -2.43 -16.48 30.82
N VAL A 58 -3.70 -16.62 31.16
CA VAL A 58 -4.62 -17.67 30.74
C VAL A 58 -5.75 -17.09 29.88
N PHE A 59 -6.47 -17.94 29.16
CA PHE A 59 -7.58 -17.50 28.31
C PHE A 59 -8.69 -16.76 29.08
N GLN A 60 -8.93 -17.12 30.34
CA GLN A 60 -9.93 -16.47 31.20
C GLN A 60 -9.57 -15.02 31.53
N ASP A 61 -8.30 -14.64 31.49
CA ASP A 61 -7.89 -13.25 31.69
C ASP A 61 -8.22 -12.37 30.47
N LEU A 62 -8.54 -12.97 29.32
CA LEU A 62 -8.72 -12.29 28.03
C LEU A 62 -10.19 -12.26 27.62
N ASP A 63 -11.06 -11.87 28.55
CA ASP A 63 -12.48 -11.64 28.34
C ASP A 63 -12.79 -10.40 27.49
N PHE A 64 -14.08 -10.16 27.24
CA PHE A 64 -14.53 -9.04 26.41
C PHE A 64 -14.06 -7.69 26.95
N GLU A 65 -14.17 -7.46 28.26
CA GLU A 65 -13.77 -6.20 28.88
C GLU A 65 -12.28 -5.93 28.70
N THR A 66 -11.45 -6.97 28.85
CA THR A 66 -10.01 -6.89 28.69
C THR A 66 -9.64 -6.59 27.24
N ILE A 67 -10.23 -7.28 26.27
CA ILE A 67 -9.92 -7.08 24.84
C ILE A 67 -10.44 -5.74 24.33
N ASP A 68 -11.65 -5.33 24.73
CA ASP A 68 -12.21 -4.03 24.35
C ASP A 68 -11.39 -2.88 24.94
N SER A 69 -11.05 -2.96 26.23
CA SER A 69 -10.24 -1.95 26.92
C SER A 69 -8.80 -1.91 26.40
N PHE A 70 -8.20 -3.06 26.05
CA PHE A 70 -6.92 -3.10 25.34
C PHE A 70 -6.97 -2.33 24.02
N LEU A 71 -7.99 -2.55 23.20
CA LEU A 71 -8.11 -1.88 21.91
C LEU A 71 -8.42 -0.39 22.05
N LYS A 72 -9.15 0.02 23.09
CA LYS A 72 -9.32 1.44 23.46
C LYS A 72 -8.01 2.05 23.92
N TRP A 73 -7.22 1.36 24.74
CA TRP A 73 -5.90 1.79 25.18
C TRP A 73 -4.92 2.01 24.03
N ILE A 74 -4.94 1.11 23.03
CA ILE A 74 -4.16 1.28 21.79
C ILE A 74 -4.51 2.58 21.05
N GLU A 75 -5.79 2.97 21.03
CA GLU A 75 -6.22 4.21 20.39
C GLU A 75 -5.89 5.44 21.25
N ALA A 76 -6.27 5.43 22.52
CA ALA A 76 -6.20 6.59 23.42
C ALA A 76 -4.77 6.91 23.88
N GLU A 77 -4.05 5.91 24.39
CA GLU A 77 -2.73 6.15 24.97
C GLU A 77 -1.60 6.01 23.95
N ARG A 78 -1.74 5.10 22.98
CA ARG A 78 -0.73 4.90 21.95
C ARG A 78 -0.98 5.71 20.68
N GLY A 79 -2.09 6.45 20.59
CA GLY A 79 -2.44 7.28 19.43
C GLY A 79 -2.56 6.49 18.12
N CYS A 80 -2.83 5.18 18.20
CA CYS A 80 -2.90 4.35 17.00
C CYS A 80 -4.16 4.65 16.19
N SER A 81 -4.03 4.67 14.86
CA SER A 81 -5.18 4.81 13.97
C SER A 81 -6.13 3.62 14.07
N VAL A 82 -7.39 3.84 13.66
CA VAL A 82 -8.42 2.79 13.55
C VAL A 82 -7.94 1.60 12.72
N SER A 83 -7.22 1.86 11.62
CA SER A 83 -6.64 0.80 10.79
C SER A 83 -5.61 -0.04 11.54
N THR A 84 -4.74 0.59 12.34
CA THR A 84 -3.77 -0.12 13.19
C THR A 84 -4.48 -0.91 14.28
N ARG A 85 -5.48 -0.33 14.95
CA ARG A 85 -6.33 -1.01 15.94
C ARG A 85 -6.99 -2.27 15.34
N ASN A 86 -7.60 -2.15 14.17
CA ASN A 86 -8.23 -3.29 13.49
C ASN A 86 -7.22 -4.35 13.05
N LEU A 87 -5.99 -3.97 12.68
CA LEU A 87 -4.91 -4.93 12.43
C LEU A 87 -4.55 -5.73 13.69
N ARG A 88 -4.53 -5.09 14.87
CA ARG A 88 -4.33 -5.79 16.15
C ARG A 88 -5.49 -6.74 16.42
N LEU A 89 -6.73 -6.30 16.26
CA LEU A 89 -7.92 -7.15 16.40
C LEU A 89 -7.88 -8.35 15.43
N SER A 90 -7.41 -8.18 14.20
CA SER A 90 -7.25 -9.27 13.23
C SER A 90 -6.23 -10.32 13.69
N ALA A 91 -5.14 -9.90 14.34
CA ALA A 91 -4.16 -10.82 14.92
C ALA A 91 -4.79 -11.66 16.05
N LEU A 92 -5.54 -11.01 16.94
CA LEU A 92 -6.27 -11.67 18.03
C LEU A 92 -7.33 -12.64 17.48
N THR A 93 -8.07 -12.24 16.45
CA THR A 93 -9.11 -13.06 15.80
C THR A 93 -8.51 -14.31 15.17
N SER A 94 -7.37 -14.16 14.48
CA SER A 94 -6.67 -15.27 13.87
C SER A 94 -6.17 -16.29 14.89
N PHE A 95 -5.61 -15.82 16.02
CA PHE A 95 -5.19 -16.69 17.10
C PHE A 95 -6.38 -17.33 17.83
N ALA A 96 -7.47 -16.59 18.04
CA ALA A 96 -8.69 -17.10 18.67
C ALA A 96 -9.27 -18.29 17.88
N ALA A 97 -9.36 -18.17 16.56
CA ALA A 97 -9.81 -19.27 15.69
C ALA A 97 -8.85 -20.48 15.77
N TYR A 98 -7.54 -20.23 15.73
CA TYR A 98 -6.53 -21.27 15.87
C TYR A 98 -6.63 -22.01 17.21
N ALA A 99 -6.74 -21.28 18.31
CA ALA A 99 -6.77 -21.81 19.67
C ALA A 99 -8.08 -22.57 19.93
N GLN A 100 -9.22 -22.02 19.50
CA GLN A 100 -10.52 -22.67 19.66
C GLN A 100 -10.60 -24.02 18.94
N ASN A 101 -9.92 -24.18 17.79
CA ASN A 101 -9.85 -25.45 17.08
C ASN A 101 -8.96 -26.51 17.75
N ARG A 102 -8.13 -26.13 18.73
CA ARG A 102 -7.20 -27.03 19.43
C ARG A 102 -7.61 -27.32 20.87
N ASN A 103 -8.14 -26.32 21.55
CA ASN A 103 -8.72 -26.47 22.87
C ASN A 103 -9.96 -25.58 22.95
N PHE A 104 -11.10 -26.14 22.56
CA PHE A 104 -12.37 -25.43 22.48
C PHE A 104 -12.77 -24.84 23.84
N GLU A 105 -12.73 -25.65 24.90
CA GLU A 105 -13.15 -25.25 26.24
C GLU A 105 -12.30 -24.10 26.78
N ALA A 106 -10.98 -24.23 26.75
CA ALA A 106 -10.09 -23.21 27.27
C ALA A 106 -10.20 -21.89 26.48
N ALA A 107 -10.24 -21.96 25.14
CA ALA A 107 -10.19 -20.77 24.30
C ALA A 107 -11.55 -20.09 24.05
N THR A 108 -12.67 -20.70 24.47
CA THR A 108 -14.02 -20.17 24.18
C THR A 108 -14.24 -18.76 24.75
N VAL A 109 -13.76 -18.49 25.96
CA VAL A 109 -13.85 -17.15 26.59
C VAL A 109 -13.20 -16.10 25.70
N PHE A 110 -11.94 -16.33 25.31
CA PHE A 110 -11.17 -15.44 24.45
C PHE A 110 -11.76 -15.31 23.04
N ALA A 111 -12.18 -16.43 22.43
CA ALA A 111 -12.75 -16.41 21.09
C ALA A 111 -14.08 -15.62 21.04
N ASN A 112 -14.93 -15.77 22.06
CA ASN A 112 -16.16 -14.99 22.17
C ASN A 112 -15.88 -13.51 22.49
N ALA A 113 -14.90 -13.23 23.33
CA ALA A 113 -14.46 -11.86 23.62
C ALA A 113 -14.06 -11.13 22.34
N VAL A 114 -13.17 -11.72 21.53
CA VAL A 114 -12.68 -11.12 20.29
C VAL A 114 -13.81 -10.95 19.26
N ARG A 115 -14.69 -11.95 19.10
CA ARG A 115 -15.84 -11.88 18.16
C ARG A 115 -16.82 -10.73 18.49
N ARG A 116 -17.00 -10.42 19.78
CA ARG A 116 -17.89 -9.35 20.23
C ARG A 116 -17.33 -7.95 19.95
N VAL A 117 -16.02 -7.80 19.77
CA VAL A 117 -15.42 -6.50 19.51
C VAL A 117 -15.61 -6.12 18.04
N PRO A 118 -16.29 -5.02 17.73
CA PRO A 118 -16.54 -4.62 16.35
C PRO A 118 -15.25 -4.15 15.68
N VAL A 119 -15.14 -4.44 14.39
CA VAL A 119 -14.20 -3.78 13.49
C VAL A 119 -14.70 -2.36 13.26
N LYS A 120 -13.90 -1.36 13.65
CA LYS A 120 -14.28 0.05 13.47
C LYS A 120 -14.13 0.45 12.00
N LYS A 121 -15.06 1.24 11.46
CA LYS A 121 -14.90 1.84 10.13
C LYS A 121 -13.80 2.91 10.20
N ALA A 122 -12.72 2.73 9.45
CA ALA A 122 -11.69 3.75 9.29
C ALA A 122 -12.17 4.77 8.26
N SER A 123 -11.97 6.08 8.53
CA SER A 123 -12.21 7.10 7.51
C SER A 123 -11.28 6.88 6.32
N ILE A 124 -11.84 6.91 5.12
CA ILE A 124 -11.06 6.85 3.88
C ILE A 124 -10.56 8.28 3.66
N GLN A 125 -9.31 8.54 4.03
CA GLN A 125 -8.68 9.80 3.69
C GLN A 125 -8.29 9.77 2.20
N PRO A 126 -8.47 10.88 1.46
CA PRO A 126 -7.98 10.98 0.09
C PRO A 126 -6.48 10.73 0.08
N ARG A 127 -6.01 9.97 -0.90
CA ARG A 127 -4.60 9.61 -0.98
C ARG A 127 -3.82 10.83 -1.45
N ILE A 128 -2.77 11.16 -0.70
CA ILE A 128 -1.77 12.13 -1.13
C ILE A 128 -1.18 11.65 -2.46
N THR A 129 -1.10 12.55 -3.44
CA THR A 129 -0.44 12.36 -4.73
C THR A 129 0.45 13.58 -4.99
N PHE A 130 1.46 13.42 -5.86
CA PHE A 130 2.21 14.55 -6.38
C PHE A 130 1.46 15.13 -7.59
N SER A 131 1.51 16.44 -7.79
CA SER A 131 1.12 17.03 -9.07
C SER A 131 2.14 16.71 -10.17
N LEU A 132 1.78 16.93 -11.45
CA LEU A 132 2.73 16.76 -12.56
C LEU A 132 3.97 17.67 -12.41
N ASP A 133 3.79 18.91 -11.95
CA ASP A 133 4.88 19.84 -11.69
C ASP A 133 5.77 19.37 -10.53
N GLU A 134 5.16 18.87 -9.46
CA GLU A 134 5.92 18.30 -8.33
C GLU A 134 6.74 17.07 -8.75
N VAL A 135 6.18 16.17 -9.58
CA VAL A 135 6.93 15.04 -10.15
C VAL A 135 8.08 15.56 -11.01
N SER A 136 7.81 16.52 -11.88
CA SER A 136 8.81 17.14 -12.77
C SER A 136 9.98 17.77 -12.02
N VAL A 137 9.70 18.46 -10.90
CA VAL A 137 10.72 19.00 -9.99
C VAL A 137 11.47 17.85 -9.31
N LEU A 138 10.75 16.92 -8.68
CA LEU A 138 11.34 15.84 -7.89
C LEU A 138 12.31 14.97 -8.72
N LEU A 139 12.01 14.73 -10.00
CA LEU A 139 12.88 13.96 -10.90
C LEU A 139 14.13 14.73 -11.35
N ARG A 140 14.17 16.05 -11.22
CA ARG A 140 15.29 16.91 -11.64
C ARG A 140 16.21 17.34 -10.49
N LEU A 141 15.74 17.31 -9.24
CA LEU A 141 16.53 17.68 -8.06
C LEU A 141 17.82 16.86 -7.85
N PRO A 142 17.87 15.54 -8.12
CA PRO A 142 19.11 14.78 -7.95
C PRO A 142 20.17 15.19 -8.97
N ASP A 143 21.35 15.57 -8.47
CA ASP A 143 22.53 15.94 -9.25
C ASP A 143 23.13 14.72 -10.01
N PRO A 144 23.01 14.64 -11.35
CA PRO A 144 23.44 13.47 -12.12
C PRO A 144 24.97 13.35 -12.24
N GLU A 145 25.73 14.40 -11.93
CA GLU A 145 27.20 14.36 -11.97
C GLU A 145 27.78 13.62 -10.75
N LYS A 146 26.99 13.50 -9.68
CA LYS A 146 27.37 12.74 -8.49
C LYS A 146 26.81 11.33 -8.58
N ARG A 147 27.65 10.33 -8.33
CA ARG A 147 27.25 8.91 -8.30
C ARG A 147 25.95 8.63 -7.53
N LEU A 148 25.80 9.21 -6.32
CA LEU A 148 24.57 9.03 -5.53
C LEU A 148 23.39 9.82 -6.08
N GLY A 149 23.61 11.01 -6.63
CA GLY A 149 22.53 11.80 -7.24
C GLY A 149 22.02 11.14 -8.52
N PHE A 150 22.90 10.60 -9.38
CA PHE A 150 22.47 9.83 -10.55
C PHE A 150 21.69 8.57 -10.17
N ARG A 151 22.15 7.82 -9.16
CA ARG A 151 21.40 6.68 -8.60
C ARG A 151 20.00 7.10 -8.16
N ASP A 152 19.90 8.19 -7.39
CA ASP A 152 18.64 8.66 -6.84
C ASP A 152 17.70 9.17 -7.97
N GLN A 153 18.24 9.82 -9.00
CA GLN A 153 17.51 10.22 -10.21
C GLN A 153 16.87 9.02 -10.91
N VAL A 154 17.68 7.99 -11.19
CA VAL A 154 17.24 6.77 -11.87
C VAL A 154 16.19 6.04 -11.02
N LEU A 155 16.39 6.00 -9.69
CA LEU A 155 15.46 5.38 -8.76
C LEU A 155 14.09 6.09 -8.78
N LEU A 156 14.07 7.41 -8.57
CA LEU A 156 12.82 8.18 -8.56
C LEU A 156 12.09 8.08 -9.90
N ASN A 157 12.84 8.16 -11.01
CA ASN A 157 12.30 8.00 -12.36
C ASN A 157 11.67 6.62 -12.56
N LEU A 158 12.38 5.55 -12.17
CA LEU A 158 11.89 4.18 -12.32
C LEU A 158 10.65 3.93 -11.45
N MET A 159 10.61 4.47 -10.23
CA MET A 159 9.44 4.36 -9.35
C MET A 159 8.20 4.99 -9.98
N TYR A 160 8.33 6.18 -10.58
CA TYR A 160 7.23 6.82 -11.28
C TYR A 160 6.83 6.05 -12.55
N ALA A 161 7.81 5.64 -13.37
CA ALA A 161 7.60 4.97 -14.65
C ALA A 161 7.02 3.55 -14.53
N SER A 162 7.23 2.89 -13.39
CA SER A 162 6.75 1.51 -13.13
C SER A 162 5.59 1.44 -12.13
N GLY A 163 5.37 2.49 -11.35
CA GLY A 163 4.46 2.48 -10.20
C GLY A 163 4.78 1.38 -9.18
N ALA A 164 6.00 0.83 -9.15
CA ALA A 164 6.36 -0.29 -8.29
C ALA A 164 6.37 0.09 -6.80
N ARG A 165 6.17 -0.89 -5.92
CA ARG A 165 6.32 -0.70 -4.47
C ARG A 165 7.81 -0.53 -4.11
N ALA A 166 8.11 0.14 -3.01
CA ALA A 166 9.50 0.28 -2.53
C ALA A 166 10.21 -1.08 -2.39
N GLN A 167 9.55 -2.08 -1.80
CA GLN A 167 10.11 -3.44 -1.70
C GLN A 167 10.39 -4.05 -3.09
N GLU A 168 9.48 -3.87 -4.05
CA GLU A 168 9.65 -4.38 -5.41
C GLU A 168 10.85 -3.73 -6.11
N ILE A 169 11.16 -2.46 -5.80
CA ILE A 169 12.35 -1.76 -6.29
C ILE A 169 13.63 -2.26 -5.61
N CYS A 170 13.57 -2.49 -4.28
CA CYS A 170 14.68 -3.05 -3.51
C CYS A 170 15.08 -4.45 -3.99
N ASP A 171 14.11 -5.26 -4.44
CA ASP A 171 14.32 -6.64 -4.84
C ASP A 171 14.63 -6.79 -6.34
N LEU A 172 14.52 -5.72 -7.12
CA LEU A 172 14.70 -5.74 -8.57
C LEU A 172 16.16 -6.03 -8.95
N LYS A 173 16.38 -7.08 -9.75
CA LYS A 173 17.69 -7.49 -10.22
C LYS A 173 17.92 -7.11 -11.69
N VAL A 174 19.17 -7.12 -12.12
CA VAL A 174 19.53 -6.82 -13.53
C VAL A 174 18.81 -7.75 -14.51
N ARG A 175 18.64 -9.04 -14.18
CA ARG A 175 17.88 -10.02 -15.00
C ARG A 175 16.43 -9.62 -15.26
N ASP A 176 15.85 -8.79 -14.40
CA ASP A 176 14.45 -8.42 -14.48
C ASP A 176 14.22 -7.29 -15.49
N PHE A 177 15.29 -6.62 -15.93
CA PHE A 177 15.25 -5.58 -16.94
C PHE A 177 15.65 -6.15 -18.31
N LEU A 178 14.72 -6.10 -19.26
CA LEU A 178 14.88 -6.67 -20.60
C LEU A 178 14.69 -5.58 -21.65
N VAL A 179 15.57 -5.56 -22.65
CA VAL A 179 15.49 -4.67 -23.80
C VAL A 179 15.26 -5.52 -25.04
N GLU A 180 14.09 -5.38 -25.68
CA GLU A 180 13.71 -6.17 -26.85
C GLU A 180 13.04 -5.27 -27.88
N LYS A 181 13.55 -5.22 -29.13
CA LYS A 181 12.96 -4.44 -30.24
C LYS A 181 12.64 -2.99 -29.86
N ASN A 182 13.56 -2.30 -29.19
CA ASN A 182 13.39 -0.93 -28.65
C ASN A 182 12.30 -0.76 -27.56
N LEU A 183 11.78 -1.85 -27.00
CA LEU A 183 10.92 -1.84 -25.83
C LEU A 183 11.72 -2.19 -24.57
N TYR A 184 11.43 -1.46 -23.50
CA TYR A 184 12.06 -1.62 -22.19
C TYR A 184 11.06 -2.27 -21.25
N LYS A 185 11.35 -3.50 -20.82
CA LYS A 185 10.45 -4.33 -20.03
C LYS A 185 11.03 -4.56 -18.64
N LEU A 186 10.16 -4.59 -17.64
CA LEU A 186 10.49 -4.98 -16.27
C LEU A 186 9.66 -6.18 -15.86
N THR A 187 10.32 -7.18 -15.27
CA THR A 187 9.68 -8.29 -14.58
C THR A 187 9.66 -7.99 -13.08
N ILE A 188 8.49 -7.70 -12.53
CA ILE A 188 8.36 -7.31 -11.13
C ILE A 188 7.65 -8.40 -10.35
N THR A 189 8.29 -8.91 -9.31
CA THR A 189 7.73 -9.92 -8.41
C THR A 189 7.29 -9.26 -7.10
N GLY A 190 5.98 -9.31 -6.82
CA GLY A 190 5.36 -8.66 -5.67
C GLY A 190 4.90 -9.63 -4.58
N LYS A 191 4.06 -9.12 -3.67
CA LYS A 191 3.51 -9.87 -2.54
C LYS A 191 2.84 -11.17 -3.00
N GLY A 192 3.17 -12.28 -2.31
CA GLY A 192 2.65 -13.60 -2.62
C GLY A 192 3.31 -14.25 -3.84
N ASN A 193 4.55 -13.85 -4.15
CA ASN A 193 5.33 -14.33 -5.30
C ASN A 193 4.62 -14.14 -6.65
N LYS A 194 3.80 -13.08 -6.77
CA LYS A 194 3.07 -12.77 -7.99
C LYS A 194 3.93 -11.90 -8.88
N THR A 195 4.28 -12.43 -10.04
CA THR A 195 5.09 -11.73 -11.04
C THR A 195 4.21 -11.05 -12.08
N ARG A 196 4.59 -9.85 -12.49
CA ARG A 196 4.01 -9.13 -13.62
C ARG A 196 5.11 -8.61 -14.53
N ARG A 197 4.85 -8.56 -15.83
CA ARG A 197 5.74 -7.91 -16.80
C ARG A 197 5.08 -6.61 -17.25
N ILE A 198 5.83 -5.53 -17.20
CA ILE A 198 5.38 -4.20 -17.65
C ILE A 198 6.35 -3.63 -18.67
N VAL A 199 5.84 -2.76 -19.53
CA VAL A 199 6.65 -1.91 -20.40
C VAL A 199 6.77 -0.55 -19.73
N ILE A 200 7.98 -0.02 -19.62
CA ILE A 200 8.23 1.33 -19.12
C ILE A 200 8.50 2.29 -20.28
N ALA A 201 8.32 3.59 -20.02
CA ALA A 201 8.59 4.62 -21.01
C ALA A 201 10.03 4.54 -21.53
N LYS A 202 10.22 4.73 -22.84
CA LYS A 202 11.52 4.66 -23.51
C LYS A 202 12.60 5.54 -22.83
N PRO A 203 12.34 6.81 -22.48
CA PRO A 203 13.33 7.63 -21.77
C PRO A 203 13.77 7.03 -20.42
N SER A 204 12.83 6.48 -19.65
CA SER A 204 13.12 5.80 -18.38
C SER A 204 13.96 4.54 -18.57
N GLY A 205 13.66 3.76 -19.60
CA GLY A 205 14.44 2.58 -19.95
C GLY A 205 15.86 2.90 -20.41
N ILE A 206 16.04 3.97 -21.20
CA ILE A 206 17.37 4.48 -21.59
C ILE A 206 18.16 4.91 -20.36
N LEU A 207 17.52 5.69 -19.47
CA LEU A 207 18.14 6.16 -18.22
C LEU A 207 18.60 4.99 -17.34
N LEU A 208 17.75 3.97 -17.16
CA LEU A 208 18.09 2.77 -16.40
C LEU A 208 19.23 1.99 -17.05
N LYS A 209 19.19 1.81 -18.39
CA LYS A 209 20.25 1.12 -19.13
C LYS A 209 21.60 1.82 -18.93
N ARG A 210 21.65 3.15 -19.11
CA ARG A 210 22.84 3.98 -18.89
C ARG A 210 23.38 3.82 -17.47
N TYR A 211 22.50 3.86 -16.47
CA TYR A 211 22.89 3.65 -15.07
C TYR A 211 23.51 2.26 -14.81
N LEU A 212 22.98 1.20 -15.42
CA LEU A 212 23.56 -0.13 -15.29
C LEU A 212 24.95 -0.24 -15.95
N GLU A 213 25.14 0.42 -17.10
CA GLU A 213 26.42 0.49 -17.81
C GLU A 213 27.47 1.27 -17.00
N GLU A 214 27.16 2.50 -16.56
CA GLU A 214 28.09 3.35 -15.80
C GLU A 214 28.45 2.77 -14.43
N THR A 215 27.56 1.99 -13.82
CA THR A 215 27.85 1.34 -12.55
C THR A 215 28.54 -0.03 -12.69
N GLY A 216 28.84 -0.47 -13.92
CA GLY A 216 29.46 -1.77 -14.20
C GLY A 216 28.58 -2.96 -13.85
N ARG A 217 27.27 -2.76 -13.70
CA ARG A 217 26.29 -3.80 -13.37
C ARG A 217 25.68 -4.45 -14.60
N ALA A 218 25.84 -3.86 -15.78
CA ALA A 218 25.43 -4.46 -17.03
C ALA A 218 26.01 -5.88 -17.15
N GLY A 219 25.15 -6.88 -17.37
CA GLY A 219 25.53 -8.30 -17.43
C GLY A 219 25.58 -9.04 -16.09
N GLN A 220 25.56 -8.35 -14.93
CA GLN A 220 25.52 -8.98 -13.61
C GLN A 220 24.08 -9.39 -13.24
N LEU A 221 23.57 -10.45 -13.89
CA LEU A 221 22.15 -10.83 -13.83
C LEU A 221 21.57 -11.01 -12.42
N ASP A 222 22.37 -11.43 -11.44
CA ASP A 222 21.95 -11.61 -10.05
C ASP A 222 22.12 -10.39 -9.16
N ALA A 223 22.80 -9.35 -9.63
CA ALA A 223 22.99 -8.13 -8.87
C ALA A 223 21.67 -7.36 -8.77
N TYR A 224 21.42 -6.76 -7.60
CA TYR A 224 20.36 -5.78 -7.43
C TYR A 224 20.67 -4.53 -8.25
N ILE A 225 19.63 -3.95 -8.87
CA ILE A 225 19.78 -2.73 -9.67
C ILE A 225 20.26 -1.57 -8.78
N PHE A 226 19.65 -1.40 -7.62
CA PHE A 226 20.00 -0.33 -6.69
C PHE A 226 20.72 -0.85 -5.45
N SER A 227 21.88 -0.27 -5.15
CA SER A 227 22.62 -0.51 -3.92
C SER A 227 22.55 0.70 -3.00
N SER A 228 22.66 0.44 -1.70
CA SER A 228 22.94 1.51 -0.74
C SER A 228 24.43 1.90 -0.82
N GLN A 229 24.87 2.81 0.07
CA GLN A 229 26.28 3.17 0.18
C GLN A 229 27.13 2.02 0.75
N THR A 230 26.53 1.18 1.60
CA THR A 230 27.23 0.17 2.40
C THR A 230 26.82 -1.28 2.09
N HIS A 231 25.72 -1.48 1.37
CA HIS A 231 25.17 -2.81 1.09
C HIS A 231 24.74 -2.97 -0.37
N PRO A 232 24.95 -4.17 -0.98
CA PRO A 232 24.56 -4.46 -2.36
C PRO A 232 23.07 -4.27 -2.62
N GLN A 233 22.22 -4.62 -1.65
CA GLN A 233 20.77 -4.43 -1.74
C GLN A 233 20.37 -3.13 -1.01
N MET A 234 19.56 -2.30 -1.67
CA MET A 234 18.96 -1.14 -1.04
C MET A 234 17.77 -1.55 -0.15
N THR A 235 17.59 -0.88 0.99
CA THR A 235 16.45 -1.12 1.90
C THR A 235 15.31 -0.12 1.65
N ILE A 236 14.09 -0.46 2.08
CA ILE A 236 12.94 0.46 2.01
C ILE A 236 13.25 1.76 2.74
N SER A 237 13.85 1.69 3.93
CA SER A 237 14.21 2.87 4.72
C SER A 237 15.18 3.79 3.97
N CYS A 238 16.11 3.24 3.19
CA CYS A 238 16.99 4.05 2.33
C CYS A 238 16.18 4.79 1.26
N ILE A 239 15.20 4.15 0.62
CA ILE A 239 14.30 4.80 -0.34
C ILE A 239 13.45 5.88 0.35
N GLU A 240 12.92 5.61 1.54
CA GLU A 240 12.14 6.60 2.30
C GLU A 240 12.96 7.85 2.64
N GLU A 241 14.23 7.69 3.03
CA GLU A 241 15.13 8.82 3.28
C GLU A 241 15.51 9.56 2.00
N ILE A 242 15.63 8.89 0.85
CA ILE A 242 15.80 9.55 -0.46
C ILE A 242 14.59 10.44 -0.75
N TYR A 243 13.36 9.93 -0.59
CA TYR A 243 12.15 10.74 -0.77
C TYR A 243 12.11 11.92 0.20
N LYS A 244 12.42 11.69 1.49
CA LYS A 244 12.44 12.75 2.49
C LYS A 244 13.45 13.86 2.15
N LYS A 245 14.65 13.48 1.72
CA LYS A 245 15.71 14.40 1.27
C LYS A 245 15.23 15.27 0.12
N TYR A 246 14.74 14.67 -0.98
CA TYR A 246 14.39 15.42 -2.18
C TYR A 246 13.07 16.18 -2.04
N VAL A 247 12.12 15.71 -1.24
CA VAL A 247 10.92 16.49 -0.90
C VAL A 247 11.29 17.69 -0.04
N ALA A 248 12.21 17.56 0.91
CA ALA A 248 12.69 18.70 1.70
C ALA A 248 13.39 19.74 0.81
N LEU A 249 14.26 19.31 -0.11
CA LEU A 249 14.88 20.20 -1.09
C LEU A 249 13.84 20.88 -1.99
N GLY A 250 12.88 20.11 -2.52
CA GLY A 250 11.79 20.64 -3.34
C GLY A 250 10.93 21.67 -2.61
N LYS A 251 10.67 21.49 -1.30
CA LYS A 251 9.99 22.49 -0.46
C LYS A 251 10.79 23.78 -0.33
N THR A 252 12.10 23.68 -0.18
CA THR A 252 12.99 24.85 -0.06
C THR A 252 13.07 25.62 -1.37
N GLU A 253 13.26 24.93 -2.49
CA GLU A 253 13.39 25.55 -3.83
C GLU A 253 12.05 26.00 -4.41
N HIS A 254 10.95 25.33 -4.06
CA HIS A 254 9.60 25.62 -4.53
C HIS A 254 8.59 25.67 -3.37
N PRO A 255 8.55 26.76 -2.57
CA PRO A 255 7.73 26.85 -1.36
C PRO A 255 6.21 26.74 -1.57
N LYS A 256 5.74 26.94 -2.80
CA LYS A 256 4.32 26.80 -3.18
C LYS A 256 3.94 25.38 -3.59
N MET A 257 4.90 24.46 -3.64
CA MET A 257 4.73 23.05 -3.98
C MET A 257 4.99 22.17 -2.76
N PHE A 258 4.66 20.88 -2.86
CA PHE A 258 4.86 19.87 -1.83
C PHE A 258 4.09 20.17 -0.53
N LEU A 259 2.88 20.72 -0.62
CA LEU A 259 2.11 21.22 0.53
C LEU A 259 1.53 20.13 1.43
N GLU A 260 1.53 18.87 0.96
CA GLU A 260 0.96 17.76 1.71
C GLU A 260 1.81 17.35 2.92
N LYS A 261 1.14 16.75 3.91
CA LYS A 261 1.77 16.39 5.19
C LYS A 261 2.95 15.44 5.02
N ARG A 262 2.85 14.47 4.11
CA ARG A 262 3.88 13.46 3.92
C ARG A 262 3.89 12.85 2.51
N TYR A 263 5.02 13.00 1.84
CA TYR A 263 5.32 12.32 0.59
C TYR A 263 6.22 11.11 0.85
N THR A 264 5.85 9.97 0.28
CA THR A 264 6.52 8.68 0.49
C THR A 264 6.66 7.94 -0.83
N PRO A 265 7.42 6.83 -0.88
CA PRO A 265 7.47 6.00 -2.08
C PRO A 265 6.08 5.46 -2.49
N HIS A 266 5.17 5.28 -1.53
CA HIS A 266 3.80 4.88 -1.82
C HIS A 266 2.97 6.03 -2.43
N THR A 267 3.25 7.28 -2.05
CA THR A 267 2.70 8.48 -2.67
C THR A 267 3.02 8.51 -4.17
N MET A 268 4.26 8.18 -4.56
CA MET A 268 4.63 8.11 -5.98
C MET A 268 3.84 7.05 -6.74
N ARG A 269 3.65 5.87 -6.15
CA ARG A 269 2.82 4.82 -6.76
C ARG A 269 1.36 5.27 -6.94
N HIS A 270 0.80 5.98 -5.96
CA HIS A 270 -0.55 6.55 -6.09
C HIS A 270 -0.58 7.57 -7.22
N THR A 271 0.44 8.42 -7.29
CA THR A 271 0.60 9.42 -8.35
C THR A 271 0.63 8.77 -9.73
N THR A 272 1.44 7.72 -9.93
CA THR A 272 1.45 6.96 -11.19
C THR A 272 0.05 6.44 -11.55
N ALA A 273 -0.67 5.88 -10.58
CA ALA A 273 -2.03 5.36 -10.79
C ALA A 273 -3.01 6.46 -11.21
N THR A 274 -3.00 7.58 -10.49
CA THR A 274 -3.86 8.75 -10.74
C THR A 274 -3.54 9.38 -12.10
N HIS A 275 -2.27 9.64 -12.40
CA HIS A 275 -1.87 10.21 -13.69
C HIS A 275 -2.21 9.29 -14.88
N MET A 276 -2.08 7.96 -14.73
CA MET A 276 -2.54 7.01 -15.75
C MET A 276 -4.04 7.11 -15.98
N LEU A 277 -4.82 7.22 -14.90
CA LEU A 277 -6.27 7.35 -15.00
C LEU A 277 -6.67 8.69 -15.65
N GLU A 278 -6.03 9.79 -15.28
CA GLU A 278 -6.25 11.12 -15.87
C GLU A 278 -5.87 11.19 -17.35
N ALA A 279 -4.89 10.39 -17.76
CA ALA A 279 -4.51 10.17 -19.16
C ALA A 279 -5.47 9.23 -19.91
N GLY A 280 -6.52 8.72 -19.26
CA GLY A 280 -7.55 7.86 -19.87
C GLY A 280 -7.16 6.38 -19.98
N VAL A 281 -6.11 5.93 -19.28
CA VAL A 281 -5.73 4.51 -19.30
C VAL A 281 -6.82 3.67 -18.62
N PRO A 282 -7.32 2.58 -19.24
CA PRO A 282 -8.36 1.75 -18.64
C PRO A 282 -7.97 1.22 -17.26
N ILE A 283 -8.89 1.29 -16.29
CA ILE A 283 -8.69 0.85 -14.89
C ILE A 283 -8.14 -0.59 -14.81
N MET A 284 -8.60 -1.48 -15.70
CA MET A 284 -8.11 -2.86 -15.76
C MET A 284 -6.65 -2.96 -16.21
N ALA A 285 -6.21 -2.11 -17.13
CA ALA A 285 -4.81 -2.02 -17.52
C ALA A 285 -3.97 -1.48 -16.35
N ILE A 286 -4.44 -0.43 -15.65
CA ILE A 286 -3.78 0.11 -14.45
C ILE A 286 -3.65 -0.95 -13.35
N LYS A 287 -4.71 -1.73 -13.09
CA LYS A 287 -4.71 -2.82 -12.10
C LYS A 287 -3.61 -3.84 -12.42
N ASN A 288 -3.51 -4.28 -13.67
CA ASN A 288 -2.52 -5.27 -14.09
C ASN A 288 -1.10 -4.69 -14.06
N PHE A 289 -0.94 -3.44 -14.52
CA PHE A 289 0.33 -2.70 -14.50
C PHE A 289 0.87 -2.54 -13.07
N LEU A 290 0.02 -2.18 -12.11
CA LEU A 290 0.39 -2.01 -10.71
C LEU A 290 0.48 -3.35 -9.95
N GLY A 291 -0.14 -4.43 -10.43
CA GLY A 291 -0.20 -5.71 -9.72
C GLY A 291 -1.11 -5.65 -8.49
N HIS A 292 -2.29 -5.06 -8.63
CA HIS A 292 -3.31 -5.09 -7.57
C HIS A 292 -4.08 -6.42 -7.59
N SER A 293 -4.16 -7.09 -6.44
CA SER A 293 -4.92 -8.33 -6.28
C SER A 293 -6.44 -8.12 -6.33
N SER A 294 -6.91 -6.91 -6.04
CA SER A 294 -8.33 -6.54 -6.09
C SER A 294 -8.55 -5.30 -6.95
N ILE A 295 -9.69 -5.23 -7.62
CA ILE A 295 -10.15 -4.02 -8.32
C ILE A 295 -10.45 -2.90 -7.32
N SER A 296 -10.91 -3.22 -6.10
CA SER A 296 -11.20 -2.24 -5.04
C SER A 296 -9.97 -1.44 -4.56
N THR A 297 -8.77 -1.96 -4.81
CA THR A 297 -7.53 -1.17 -4.61
C THR A 297 -7.32 -0.13 -5.70
N THR A 298 -7.83 -0.36 -6.90
CA THR A 298 -7.75 0.55 -8.04
C THR A 298 -8.96 1.50 -8.11
N GLU A 299 -10.16 1.07 -7.71
CA GLU A 299 -11.35 1.92 -7.57
C GLU A 299 -11.13 3.09 -6.61
N ARG A 300 -10.25 2.91 -5.61
CA ARG A 300 -9.83 4.01 -4.72
C ARG A 300 -9.06 5.13 -5.41
N TYR A 301 -8.58 4.94 -6.64
CA TYR A 301 -8.03 6.03 -7.47
C TYR A 301 -9.08 6.60 -8.44
N ALA A 302 -10.22 5.94 -8.56
CA ALA A 302 -11.28 6.26 -9.50
C ALA A 302 -12.30 7.26 -8.95
N GLU A 303 -11.98 7.97 -7.86
CA GLU A 303 -12.57 9.30 -7.62
C GLU A 303 -12.05 10.23 -8.72
N LEU A 304 -12.58 10.02 -9.94
CA LEU A 304 -12.30 10.84 -11.10
C LEU A 304 -12.64 12.28 -10.73
N SER A 305 -11.74 13.20 -11.04
CA SER A 305 -12.09 14.62 -10.97
C SER A 305 -13.33 14.84 -11.85
N GLN A 306 -14.23 15.73 -11.41
CA GLN A 306 -15.44 16.03 -12.17
C GLN A 306 -15.10 16.46 -13.61
N GLY A 307 -13.93 17.08 -13.81
CA GLY A 307 -13.43 17.44 -15.14
C GLY A 307 -13.14 16.22 -16.04
N THR A 308 -12.54 15.15 -15.49
CA THR A 308 -12.28 13.90 -16.24
C THR A 308 -13.58 13.16 -16.52
N VAL A 309 -14.52 13.13 -15.57
CA VAL A 309 -15.88 12.59 -15.80
C VAL A 309 -16.56 13.33 -16.95
N ASN A 310 -16.58 14.66 -16.89
CA ASN A 310 -17.21 15.49 -17.91
C ASN A 310 -16.58 15.28 -19.29
N ARG A 311 -15.25 15.08 -19.37
CA ARG A 311 -14.56 14.76 -20.61
C ARG A 311 -15.03 13.42 -21.20
N HIS A 312 -15.01 12.36 -20.40
CA HIS A 312 -15.46 11.04 -20.88
C HIS A 312 -16.94 11.02 -21.28
N ILE A 313 -17.79 11.74 -20.54
CA ILE A 313 -19.21 11.90 -20.89
C ILE A 313 -19.37 12.71 -22.18
N ARG A 314 -18.58 13.77 -22.39
CA ARG A 314 -18.56 14.52 -23.65
C ARG A 314 -18.13 13.64 -24.83
N ASP A 315 -17.02 12.91 -24.70
CA ASP A 315 -16.52 12.01 -25.74
C ASP A 315 -17.56 10.92 -26.08
N TRP A 316 -18.26 10.38 -25.07
CA TRP A 316 -19.35 9.42 -25.27
C TRP A 316 -20.56 10.07 -25.97
N ASN A 317 -20.94 11.28 -25.56
CA ASN A 317 -22.02 12.03 -26.19
C ASN A 317 -21.72 12.35 -27.65
N GLU A 318 -20.51 12.83 -27.95
CA GLU A 318 -20.07 13.11 -29.32
C GLU A 318 -20.03 11.84 -30.17
N LYS A 319 -19.60 10.71 -29.60
CA LYS A 319 -19.53 9.45 -30.34
C LYS A 319 -20.90 8.86 -30.67
N TRP A 320 -21.87 8.98 -29.77
CA TRP A 320 -23.14 8.23 -29.87
C TRP A 320 -24.39 9.09 -30.11
N PHE A 321 -24.34 10.40 -29.81
CA PHE A 321 -25.51 11.29 -29.84
C PHE A 321 -25.34 12.49 -30.78
N SER A 322 -24.18 12.69 -31.41
CA SER A 322 -23.90 13.79 -32.33
C SER A 322 -24.76 13.84 -33.61
N HIS A 323 -25.49 12.76 -33.91
CA HIS A 323 -26.31 12.63 -35.13
C HIS A 323 -27.81 12.83 -34.90
N GLN A 324 -28.24 13.21 -33.69
CA GLN A 324 -29.64 13.60 -33.47
C GLN A 324 -29.87 14.99 -34.05
N LYS A 325 -30.40 15.06 -35.28
CA LYS A 325 -30.94 16.31 -35.84
C LYS A 325 -31.99 16.85 -34.86
N GLU A 326 -31.86 18.10 -34.47
CA GLU A 326 -32.94 18.79 -33.75
C GLU A 326 -34.23 18.64 -34.55
N PRO A 327 -35.35 18.21 -33.95
CA PRO A 327 -36.63 18.28 -34.62
C PRO A 327 -36.89 19.76 -34.99
N PRO A 328 -37.40 20.04 -36.20
CA PRO A 328 -37.64 21.41 -36.61
C PRO A 328 -38.51 22.11 -35.57
N ALA A 329 -38.08 23.31 -35.15
CA ALA A 329 -38.76 24.12 -34.17
C ALA A 329 -40.22 24.35 -34.60
N ASN A 330 -41.14 23.57 -34.04
CA ASN A 330 -42.55 23.73 -34.31
C ASN A 330 -43.03 24.89 -33.43
N HIS A 331 -42.98 26.11 -33.96
CA HIS A 331 -43.62 27.27 -33.34
C HIS A 331 -45.15 27.08 -33.35
N LYS A 332 -45.66 26.23 -32.46
CA LYS A 332 -47.07 26.23 -32.09
C LYS A 332 -47.26 27.30 -31.01
N LYS A 333 -47.89 28.40 -31.42
CA LYS A 333 -48.41 29.46 -30.55
C LYS A 333 -49.09 28.83 -29.33
N ASN A 334 -48.72 29.30 -28.14
CA ASN A 334 -49.48 29.09 -26.90
C ASN A 334 -50.95 29.44 -27.14
N GLN A 335 -51.79 28.43 -27.26
CA GLN A 335 -53.22 28.57 -27.06
C GLN A 335 -53.54 27.84 -25.77
N LEU A 336 -53.98 28.60 -24.75
CA LEU A 336 -54.61 28.03 -23.57
C LEU A 336 -55.79 27.16 -24.02
N PRO A 337 -55.98 25.94 -23.49
CA PRO A 337 -57.14 25.12 -23.80
C PRO A 337 -58.45 25.86 -23.44
N ASP A 338 -59.46 25.80 -24.31
CA ASP A 338 -60.72 26.55 -24.14
C ASP A 338 -61.54 26.15 -22.89
N PHE A 339 -61.23 25.03 -22.22
CA PHE A 339 -61.86 24.68 -20.94
C PHE A 339 -61.27 25.45 -19.74
N LEU A 340 -60.23 26.25 -19.96
CA LEU A 340 -59.62 27.16 -18.99
C LEU A 340 -59.82 28.64 -19.38
N LYS A 341 -60.77 28.95 -20.28
CA LYS A 341 -61.26 30.31 -20.53
C LYS A 341 -62.56 30.59 -19.78
#